data_AF-A0A938B296-F1
#
_entry.id   AF-A0A938B296-F1
#
_cell.length_a   1.000
_cell.length_b   1.000
_cell.length_c   1.000
_cell.angle_alpha   90.00
_cell.angle_beta   90.00
_cell.angle_gamma   90.00
#
_symmetry.space_group_name_H-M   'P 1'
#
loop_
_entity.id
_entity.type
_entity.pdbx_description
1 polymer ?
#
loop_
_entity_poly.entity_id
_entity_poly.type
_entity_poly.pdbx_seq_one_letter_code
_entity_poly.pdbx_strand_id
1 'polypeptide(L)'
;MDTCRLCGEPQPAGSWGQIFPTLAPLVAWAQAQPAQRYCGLCGTPALEDAALDLVQGQPQADTTTRLYGTNLVSPTPEVVAFMAGWDVASKGAADQALVPFDLWLNRAHTRMLVAQAILTPAQGQAILQGLDEVERRARAGQFVLRPALEDV
;
A
#
# COMPACT_ATOMS: atom_id res chain seq x y z
N MET A 1 -31.73 6.20 10.49
CA MET A 1 -30.57 6.28 9.58
C MET A 1 -29.41 6.65 10.46
N ASP A 2 -28.41 5.78 10.58
CA ASP A 2 -27.24 6.07 11.39
C ASP A 2 -26.43 7.18 10.69
N THR A 3 -26.21 8.29 11.38
CA THR A 3 -25.42 9.42 10.89
C THR A 3 -24.00 9.31 11.44
N CYS A 4 -23.03 9.79 10.66
CA CYS A 4 -21.64 9.86 11.06
C CYS A 4 -21.51 10.67 12.35
N ARG A 5 -20.84 10.10 13.35
CA ARG A 5 -20.65 10.71 14.68
C ARG A 5 -19.84 12.00 14.64
N LEU A 6 -19.01 12.17 13.61
CA LEU A 6 -18.13 13.33 13.48
C LEU A 6 -18.75 14.46 12.64
N CYS A 7 -19.32 14.14 11.48
CA CYS A 7 -19.79 15.14 10.51
C CYS A 7 -21.31 15.15 10.27
N GLY A 8 -22.07 14.21 10.84
CA GLY A 8 -23.53 14.13 10.70
C GLY A 8 -24.04 13.60 9.36
N GLU A 9 -23.17 13.31 8.38
CA GLU A 9 -23.57 12.72 7.10
C GLU A 9 -24.18 11.32 7.26
N PRO A 10 -25.10 10.88 6.39
CA PRO A 10 -25.65 9.53 6.43
C PRO A 10 -24.53 8.50 6.22
N GLN A 11 -24.48 7.47 7.07
CA GLN A 11 -23.56 6.36 6.83
C GLN A 11 -24.01 5.54 5.61
N PRO A 12 -23.06 4.96 4.85
CA PRO A 12 -23.39 4.04 3.76
C PRO A 12 -24.25 2.90 4.30
N ALA A 13 -25.22 2.44 3.50
CA ALA A 13 -26.27 1.51 3.93
C ALA A 13 -25.72 0.17 4.45
N GLY A 14 -25.45 0.13 5.75
CA GLY A 14 -25.10 -1.03 6.56
C GLY A 14 -25.20 -0.54 8.00
N SER A 15 -26.22 -0.98 8.74
CA SER A 15 -26.42 -0.58 10.13
C SER A 15 -25.36 -1.26 11.00
N TRP A 16 -24.15 -0.68 11.04
CA TRP A 16 -23.07 -1.12 11.93
C TRP A 16 -23.26 -0.59 13.36
N GLY A 17 -24.24 0.30 13.58
CA GLY A 17 -24.46 1.09 14.78
C GLY A 17 -25.13 0.41 15.97
N GLN A 18 -25.31 -0.92 15.98
CA GLN A 18 -25.77 -1.62 17.17
C GLN A 18 -24.73 -2.65 17.61
N ILE A 19 -24.23 -2.48 18.83
CA ILE A 19 -23.30 -3.36 19.52
C ILE A 19 -23.88 -4.77 19.52
N PHE A 20 -23.24 -5.71 18.81
CA PHE A 20 -23.62 -7.12 18.84
C PHE A 20 -22.49 -7.95 19.48
N PRO A 21 -22.80 -8.87 20.41
CA PRO A 21 -21.81 -9.69 21.11
C PRO A 21 -21.32 -10.88 20.26
N THR A 22 -21.55 -10.90 18.94
CA THR A 22 -21.26 -12.06 18.08
C THR A 22 -20.25 -11.72 16.99
N LEU A 23 -19.45 -12.72 16.57
CA LEU A 23 -18.33 -12.56 15.64
C LEU A 23 -18.74 -12.30 14.17
N ALA A 24 -20.00 -12.56 13.80
CA ALA A 24 -20.47 -12.50 12.41
C ALA A 24 -20.47 -11.09 11.76
N PRO A 25 -20.87 -9.99 12.47
CA PRO A 25 -20.85 -8.64 11.91
C PRO A 25 -19.42 -8.11 11.71
N LEU A 26 -18.46 -8.55 12.52
CA LEU A 26 -17.05 -8.15 12.41
C LEU A 26 -16.39 -8.72 11.14
N VAL A 27 -16.68 -9.99 10.83
CA VAL A 27 -16.24 -10.64 9.57
C VAL A 27 -16.88 -9.96 8.36
N ALA A 28 -18.17 -9.61 8.44
CA ALA A 28 -18.86 -8.89 7.39
C ALA A 28 -18.27 -7.49 7.15
N TRP A 29 -17.88 -6.77 8.21
CA TRP A 29 -17.17 -5.49 8.08
C TRP A 29 -15.78 -5.68 7.48
N ALA A 30 -15.04 -6.72 7.87
CA ALA A 30 -13.72 -7.04 7.30
C ALA A 30 -13.76 -7.29 5.79
N GLN A 31 -14.87 -7.82 5.28
CA GLN A 31 -15.07 -8.17 3.88
C GLN A 31 -15.82 -7.10 3.07
N ALA A 32 -16.34 -6.05 3.73
CA ALA A 32 -17.05 -4.97 3.07
C ALA A 32 -16.09 -4.07 2.26
N GLN A 33 -16.59 -3.43 1.20
CA GLN A 33 -15.78 -2.49 0.43
C GLN A 33 -15.46 -1.23 1.25
N PRO A 34 -14.34 -0.54 1.02
CA PRO A 34 -13.98 0.66 1.76
C PRO A 34 -15.09 1.73 1.80
N ALA A 35 -15.80 1.92 0.68
CA ALA A 35 -16.93 2.85 0.59
C ALA A 35 -18.13 2.48 1.49
N GLN A 36 -18.16 1.27 2.02
CA GLN A 36 -19.18 0.75 2.95
C GLN A 36 -18.68 0.72 4.41
N ARG A 37 -17.37 0.90 4.63
CA ARG A 37 -16.71 0.84 5.94
C ARG A 37 -16.51 2.22 6.56
N TYR A 38 -16.42 3.27 5.73
CA TYR A 38 -16.08 4.63 6.15
C TYR A 38 -17.11 5.64 5.66
N CYS A 39 -17.25 6.74 6.40
CA CYS A 39 -18.00 7.90 5.95
C CYS A 39 -17.38 8.46 4.65
N GLY A 40 -18.21 8.66 3.63
CA GLY A 40 -17.77 9.18 2.33
C GLY A 40 -17.28 10.63 2.36
N LEU A 41 -17.58 11.39 3.44
CA LEU A 41 -17.15 12.78 3.60
C LEU A 41 -15.88 12.92 4.44
N CYS A 42 -15.90 12.44 5.69
CA CYS A 42 -14.81 12.65 6.64
C CYS A 42 -13.96 11.40 6.92
N GLY A 43 -14.26 10.25 6.29
CA GLY A 43 -13.48 9.02 6.44
C GLY A 43 -13.62 8.33 7.80
N THR A 44 -14.46 8.83 8.71
CA THR A 44 -14.68 8.19 10.01
C THR A 44 -15.29 6.80 9.82
N PRO A 45 -14.74 5.75 10.47
CA PRO A 45 -15.28 4.40 10.36
C PRO A 45 -16.72 4.34 10.85
N ALA A 46 -17.50 3.42 10.26
CA ALA A 46 -18.90 3.25 10.63
C ALA A 46 -19.09 2.49 11.96
N LEU A 47 -18.04 1.80 12.43
CA LEU A 47 -17.98 1.12 13.72
C LEU A 47 -17.57 2.08 14.85
N GLU A 48 -17.93 1.74 16.08
CA GLU A 48 -17.40 2.39 17.27
C GLU A 48 -15.93 2.01 17.50
N ASP A 49 -15.16 2.90 18.13
CA ASP A 49 -13.73 2.70 18.39
C ASP A 49 -13.44 1.36 19.08
N ALA A 50 -14.25 0.99 20.08
CA ALA A 50 -14.10 -0.28 20.80
C ALA A 50 -14.32 -1.54 19.92
N ALA A 51 -15.14 -1.41 18.87
CA ALA A 51 -15.35 -2.49 17.91
C ALA A 51 -14.26 -2.52 16.84
N LEU A 52 -13.70 -1.35 16.49
CA LEU A 52 -12.54 -1.25 15.60
C LEU A 52 -11.31 -1.93 16.20
N ASP A 53 -11.06 -1.72 17.50
CA ASP A 53 -9.98 -2.39 18.24
C ASP A 53 -10.10 -3.92 18.21
N LEU A 54 -11.33 -4.44 18.33
CA LEU A 54 -11.61 -5.88 18.25
C LEU A 54 -11.37 -6.45 16.84
N VAL A 55 -11.67 -5.69 15.78
CA VAL A 55 -11.36 -6.11 14.41
C VAL A 55 -9.86 -6.09 14.15
N GLN A 56 -9.17 -5.04 14.59
CA GLN A 56 -7.72 -4.88 14.42
C GLN A 56 -6.92 -5.92 15.24
N GLY A 57 -7.50 -6.42 16.34
CA GLY A 57 -6.92 -7.48 17.15
C GLY A 57 -7.15 -8.91 16.63
N GLN A 58 -7.91 -9.11 15.53
CA GLN A 58 -8.10 -10.45 14.97
C GLN A 58 -6.87 -10.90 14.16
N PRO A 59 -6.40 -12.14 14.34
CA PRO A 59 -5.30 -12.68 13.54
C PRO A 59 -5.74 -12.80 12.07
N GLN A 60 -5.18 -11.95 11.22
CA GLN A 60 -5.38 -11.99 9.78
C GLN A 60 -4.67 -13.21 9.19
N ALA A 61 -5.34 -13.94 8.29
CA ALA A 61 -4.80 -15.15 7.67
C ALA A 61 -3.48 -14.85 6.94
N ASP A 62 -2.46 -15.65 7.27
CA ASP A 62 -1.06 -15.52 6.90
C ASP A 62 -0.86 -15.40 5.38
N THR A 63 -0.71 -14.16 4.93
CA THR A 63 -0.01 -13.84 3.68
C THR A 63 1.10 -12.90 4.10
N THR A 64 2.32 -13.43 4.15
CA THR A 64 3.50 -12.75 4.67
C THR A 64 3.92 -11.58 3.75
N THR A 65 3.11 -10.52 3.73
CA THR A 65 3.44 -9.26 3.08
C THR A 65 4.45 -8.54 3.96
N ARG A 66 5.51 -8.02 3.35
CA ARG A 66 6.56 -7.29 4.04
C ARG A 66 6.56 -5.87 3.53
N LEU A 67 6.91 -4.94 4.42
CA LEU A 67 7.15 -3.54 4.12
C LEU A 67 8.60 -3.18 4.47
N TYR A 68 9.30 -2.42 3.64
CA TYR A 68 10.66 -1.92 3.86
C TYR A 68 11.65 -2.99 4.33
N GLY A 69 11.69 -4.12 3.60
CA GLY A 69 12.62 -5.22 3.87
C GLY A 69 12.06 -6.27 4.84
N THR A 70 12.85 -6.70 5.84
CA THR A 70 12.51 -7.88 6.67
C THR A 70 11.78 -7.55 7.98
N ASN A 71 11.81 -6.29 8.43
CA ASN A 71 11.47 -5.96 9.81
C ASN A 71 9.98 -5.67 10.01
N LEU A 72 9.28 -5.16 8.98
CA LEU A 72 7.84 -4.88 9.06
C LEU A 72 7.09 -6.04 8.43
N VAL A 73 6.68 -6.98 9.28
CA VAL A 73 6.02 -8.23 8.88
C VAL A 73 4.52 -8.12 9.12
N SER A 74 3.74 -8.56 8.13
CA SER A 74 2.28 -8.61 8.20
C SER A 74 1.62 -7.26 8.52
N PRO A 75 1.98 -6.15 7.83
CA PRO A 75 1.24 -4.91 7.97
C PRO A 75 -0.21 -5.15 7.55
N THR A 76 -1.16 -4.51 8.24
CA THR A 76 -2.55 -4.54 7.79
C THR A 76 -2.66 -3.87 6.42
N PRO A 77 -3.65 -4.23 5.58
CA PRO A 77 -3.86 -3.60 4.28
C PRO A 77 -4.01 -2.07 4.37
N GLU A 78 -4.59 -1.57 5.46
CA GLU A 78 -4.72 -0.14 5.73
C GLU A 78 -3.37 0.55 5.95
N VAL A 79 -2.43 -0.12 6.64
CA VAL A 79 -1.06 0.37 6.83
C VAL A 79 -0.32 0.40 5.50
N VAL A 80 -0.43 -0.66 4.69
CA VAL A 80 0.17 -0.69 3.35
C VAL A 80 -0.39 0.44 2.48
N ALA A 81 -1.71 0.63 2.47
CA ALA A 81 -2.36 1.68 1.69
C ALA A 81 -1.93 3.09 2.11
N PHE A 82 -1.70 3.31 3.41
CA PHE A 82 -1.18 4.57 3.93
C PHE A 82 0.29 4.81 3.54
N MET A 83 1.10 3.76 3.48
CA MET A 83 2.56 3.85 3.34
C MET A 83 3.09 3.72 1.91
N ALA A 84 2.30 3.18 0.97
CA ALA A 84 2.74 2.89 -0.40
C ALA A 84 3.05 4.13 -1.29
N GLY A 85 3.17 5.34 -0.73
CA GLY A 85 3.44 6.56 -1.52
C GLY A 85 2.27 7.04 -2.39
N TRP A 86 1.09 6.43 -2.24
CA TRP A 86 -0.17 6.88 -2.84
C TRP A 86 -0.85 7.85 -1.87
N ASP A 87 -0.38 9.10 -1.81
CA ASP A 87 -0.90 10.17 -0.92
C ASP A 87 -2.44 10.30 -0.95
N VAL A 88 -3.04 9.99 -2.10
CA VAL A 88 -4.48 9.87 -2.29
C VAL A 88 -4.72 8.64 -3.14
N ALA A 89 -5.55 7.68 -2.70
CA ALA A 89 -5.78 6.41 -3.41
C ALA A 89 -6.22 6.58 -4.89
N SER A 90 -6.79 7.73 -5.26
CA SER A 90 -7.18 8.08 -6.63
C SER A 90 -6.08 8.77 -7.45
N LYS A 91 -4.94 9.12 -6.84
CA LYS A 91 -3.75 9.67 -7.49
C LYS A 91 -2.68 8.59 -7.54
N GLY A 92 -1.95 8.51 -8.67
CA GLY A 92 -0.80 7.61 -8.77
C GLY A 92 0.27 7.92 -7.73
N ALA A 93 1.18 6.97 -7.53
CA ALA A 93 2.30 7.10 -6.59
C ALA A 93 3.10 8.39 -6.86
N ALA A 94 3.28 9.22 -5.84
CA ALA A 94 3.95 10.52 -5.99
C ALA A 94 5.42 10.37 -6.40
N ASP A 95 6.07 9.31 -5.92
CA ASP A 95 7.44 8.92 -6.20
C ASP A 95 7.65 8.35 -7.61
N GLN A 96 6.58 8.11 -8.39
CA GLN A 96 6.73 7.72 -9.79
C GLN A 96 7.48 8.78 -10.61
N ALA A 97 7.41 10.05 -10.21
CA ALA A 97 8.19 11.13 -10.81
C ALA A 97 9.71 10.96 -10.58
N LEU A 98 10.12 10.14 -9.60
CA LEU A 98 11.50 9.93 -9.20
C LEU A 98 12.21 8.81 -9.96
N VAL A 99 11.48 8.02 -10.77
CA VAL A 99 12.02 6.92 -11.58
C VAL A 99 13.31 7.29 -12.33
N PRO A 100 13.44 8.48 -12.98
CA PRO A 100 14.68 8.84 -13.67
C PRO A 100 15.89 8.96 -12.75
N PHE A 101 15.70 9.42 -11.51
CA PHE A 101 16.76 9.61 -10.54
C PHE A 101 17.17 8.28 -9.91
N ASP A 102 16.21 7.41 -9.62
CA ASP A 102 16.51 6.05 -9.12
C ASP A 102 17.30 5.24 -10.17
N LEU A 103 16.88 5.29 -11.45
CA LEU A 103 17.63 4.67 -12.54
C LEU A 103 19.06 5.21 -12.67
N TRP A 104 19.27 6.51 -12.46
CA TRP A 104 20.61 7.09 -12.47
C TRP A 104 21.46 6.60 -11.30
N LEU A 105 20.89 6.58 -10.09
CA LEU A 105 21.56 6.09 -8.88
C LEU A 105 21.92 4.62 -9.02
N ASN A 106 20.99 3.77 -9.47
CA ASN A 106 21.20 2.34 -9.64
C ASN A 106 22.29 2.03 -10.67
N ARG A 107 22.43 2.84 -11.73
CA ARG A 107 23.55 2.73 -12.68
C ARG A 107 24.89 3.08 -12.05
N ALA A 108 24.94 4.15 -11.27
CA ALA A 108 26.16 4.56 -10.57
C ALA A 108 26.57 3.50 -9.53
N HIS A 109 25.60 3.01 -8.74
CA HIS A 109 25.78 1.99 -7.73
C HIS A 109 26.25 0.68 -8.36
N THR A 110 25.64 0.23 -9.47
CA THR A 110 26.07 -0.98 -10.19
C THR A 110 27.53 -0.89 -10.65
N ARG A 111 27.95 0.25 -11.22
CA ARG A 111 29.35 0.45 -11.64
C ARG A 111 30.31 0.42 -10.45
N MET A 112 29.91 1.03 -9.33
CA MET A 112 30.68 0.99 -8.09
C MET A 112 30.81 -0.45 -7.57
N LEU A 113 29.73 -1.24 -7.54
CA LEU A 113 29.77 -2.63 -7.09
C LEU A 113 30.70 -3.51 -7.94
N VAL A 114 30.78 -3.27 -9.25
CA VAL A 114 31.76 -3.93 -10.12
C VAL A 114 33.19 -3.49 -9.78
N ALA A 115 33.43 -2.19 -9.58
CA ALA A 115 34.74 -1.67 -9.21
C ALA A 115 35.24 -2.20 -7.84
N GLN A 116 34.33 -2.47 -6.91
CA GLN A 116 34.61 -3.11 -5.62
C GLN A 116 34.69 -4.64 -5.69
N ALA A 117 34.57 -5.24 -6.88
CA ALA A 117 34.55 -6.68 -7.09
C ALA A 117 33.45 -7.43 -6.32
N ILE A 118 32.38 -6.74 -5.91
CA ILE A 118 31.17 -7.35 -5.32
C ILE A 118 30.34 -8.00 -6.43
N LEU A 119 30.30 -7.37 -7.61
CA LEU A 119 29.74 -7.93 -8.82
C LEU A 119 30.84 -8.21 -9.85
N THR A 120 30.68 -9.30 -10.61
CA THR A 120 31.50 -9.51 -11.80
C THR A 120 31.13 -8.50 -12.90
N PRO A 121 32.06 -8.19 -13.83
CA PRO A 121 31.74 -7.32 -14.97
C PRO A 121 30.54 -7.80 -15.79
N ALA A 122 30.38 -9.13 -15.96
CA ALA A 122 29.25 -9.71 -16.67
C ALA A 122 27.91 -9.47 -15.96
N GLN A 123 27.86 -9.64 -14.63
CA GLN A 123 26.66 -9.34 -13.83
C GLN A 123 26.33 -7.85 -13.88
N GLY A 124 27.32 -6.98 -13.73
CA GLY A 124 27.12 -5.53 -13.84
C GLY A 124 26.57 -5.12 -15.20
N GLN A 125 27.09 -5.69 -16.29
CA GLN A 125 26.60 -5.44 -17.63
C GLN A 125 25.15 -5.89 -17.82
N ALA A 126 24.77 -7.06 -17.29
CA ALA A 126 23.40 -7.55 -17.33
C ALA A 126 22.42 -6.62 -16.59
N ILE A 127 22.81 -6.13 -15.40
CA ILE A 127 22.01 -5.17 -14.63
C ILE A 127 21.85 -3.86 -15.41
N LEU A 128 22.94 -3.30 -15.96
CA LEU A 128 22.89 -2.06 -16.73
C LEU A 128 21.95 -2.17 -17.95
N GLN A 129 21.97 -3.31 -18.66
CA GLN A 129 21.04 -3.58 -19.77
C GLN A 129 19.58 -3.64 -19.29
N GLY A 130 19.34 -4.24 -18.11
CA GLY A 130 18.02 -4.24 -17.48
C GLY A 130 17.53 -2.82 -17.17
N LEU A 131 18.39 -1.97 -16.61
CA LEU A 131 18.07 -0.58 -16.30
C LEU A 131 17.77 0.24 -17.56
N ASP A 132 18.49 -0.01 -18.66
CA ASP A 132 18.21 0.64 -19.96
C ASP A 132 16.83 0.26 -20.52
N GLU A 133 16.44 -1.02 -20.38
CA GLU A 133 15.11 -1.47 -20.79
C GLU A 133 14.00 -0.89 -19.91
N VAL A 134 14.22 -0.78 -18.59
CA VAL A 134 13.28 -0.12 -17.68
C VAL A 134 13.12 1.35 -18.06
N GLU A 135 14.21 2.07 -18.32
CA GLU A 135 14.15 3.47 -18.76
C GLU A 135 13.36 3.63 -20.06
N ARG A 136 13.62 2.75 -21.04
CA ARG A 136 12.90 2.76 -22.32
C ARG A 136 11.39 2.58 -22.12
N ARG A 137 10.99 1.64 -21.25
CA ARG A 137 9.58 1.42 -20.92
C ARG A 137 8.97 2.58 -20.15
N ALA A 138 9.69 3.16 -19.20
CA ALA A 138 9.24 4.33 -18.44
C ALA A 138 8.99 5.54 -19.35
N ARG A 139 9.92 5.83 -20.26
CA ARG A 139 9.77 6.91 -21.26
C ARG A 139 8.61 6.68 -22.22
N ALA A 140 8.30 5.42 -22.52
CA ALA A 140 7.16 5.03 -23.36
C ALA A 140 5.81 4.99 -22.60
N GLY A 141 5.79 5.27 -21.29
CA GLY A 141 4.58 5.12 -20.45
C GLY A 141 4.17 3.66 -20.23
N GLN A 142 5.06 2.71 -20.48
CA GLN A 142 4.84 1.26 -20.38
C GLN A 142 5.33 0.66 -19.05
N PHE A 143 5.91 1.48 -18.18
CA PHE A 143 6.33 1.10 -16.84
C PHE A 143 5.46 1.85 -15.82
N VAL A 144 4.74 1.11 -15.00
CA VAL A 144 3.83 1.64 -13.98
C VAL A 144 4.20 1.00 -12.65
N LEU A 145 4.40 1.83 -11.63
CA LEU A 145 4.60 1.36 -10.26
C LEU A 145 3.35 0.59 -9.81
N ARG A 146 3.56 -0.59 -9.26
CA ARG A 146 2.46 -1.44 -8.79
C ARG A 146 2.24 -1.11 -7.32
N PRO A 147 1.01 -0.89 -6.83
CA PRO A 147 0.77 -0.66 -5.41
C PRO A 147 1.33 -1.74 -4.48
N ALA A 148 1.48 -2.97 -4.98
CA ALA A 148 2.07 -4.09 -4.25
C ALA A 148 3.61 -4.03 -4.14
N LEU A 149 4.25 -3.12 -4.87
CA LEU A 149 5.67 -2.81 -4.82
C LEU A 149 5.75 -1.37 -4.28
N GLU A 150 6.12 -1.29 -3.01
CA GLU A 150 5.83 -0.18 -2.10
C GLU A 150 6.17 1.22 -2.63
N ASP A 151 7.32 1.35 -3.28
CA ASP A 151 7.90 2.59 -3.77
C ASP A 151 8.68 2.38 -5.09
N VAL A 152 9.21 3.48 -5.61
CA VAL A 152 10.04 3.57 -6.83
C VAL A 152 11.35 2.78 -6.77
#